data_AF-A0A9X3BUF9-F1
#
_entry.id   AF-A0A9X3BUF9-F1
#
_cell.length_a   1.000
_cell.length_b   1.000
_cell.length_c   1.000
_cell.angle_alpha   90.00
_cell.angle_beta   90.00
_cell.angle_gamma   90.00
#
_symmetry.space_group_name_H-M   'P 1'
#
loop_
_entity.id
_entity.type
_entity.pdbx_description
1 polymer ?
#
loop_
_entity_poly.entity_id
_entity_poly.type
_entity_poly.pdbx_seq_one_letter_code
_entity_poly.pdbx_strand_id
1 'polypeptide(L)'
;MLKNLRTTFGLATIAGALTVAPMILGAGTANADSVNWDAVAACESGGNWAINTGNGYYGGLQFTQSTWTSNGGTGSPHNASREEQIRVAENVLQSQGIGAWPVCGRRG
;
A
#
# COMPACT_ATOMS: atom_id res chain seq x y z
N MET A 1 -20.46 20.15 -54.39
CA MET A 1 -19.19 20.88 -54.64
C MET A 1 -18.03 20.00 -54.23
N LEU A 2 -16.98 19.99 -55.05
CA LEU A 2 -15.93 18.97 -55.14
C LEU A 2 -14.67 19.39 -54.36
N LYS A 3 -14.17 18.44 -53.56
CA LYS A 3 -12.78 18.06 -53.19
C LYS A 3 -11.62 19.03 -53.47
N ASN A 4 -10.81 19.19 -52.41
CA ASN A 4 -9.33 19.09 -52.32
C ASN A 4 -8.44 19.87 -53.31
N LEU A 5 -7.52 20.67 -52.76
CA LEU A 5 -6.19 20.91 -53.33
C LEU A 5 -5.20 21.14 -52.17
N ARG A 6 -4.51 20.09 -51.70
CA ARG A 6 -3.19 19.62 -52.17
C ARG A 6 -2.08 20.64 -51.92
N THR A 7 -1.51 20.61 -50.71
CA THR A 7 -0.21 21.21 -50.42
C THR A 7 0.84 20.10 -50.41
N THR A 8 1.54 20.06 -51.54
CA THR A 8 2.87 19.52 -51.88
C THR A 8 3.57 18.59 -50.89
N PHE A 9 3.77 17.35 -51.33
CA PHE A 9 4.77 16.39 -50.85
C PHE A 9 6.19 16.94 -51.03
N GLY A 10 6.91 17.17 -49.93
CA GLY A 10 8.36 17.30 -49.93
C GLY A 10 8.98 16.02 -49.39
N LEU A 11 9.48 15.15 -50.27
CA LEU A 11 10.43 14.10 -49.88
C LEU A 11 11.74 14.78 -49.48
N ALA A 12 12.02 14.84 -48.18
CA ALA A 12 13.38 15.01 -47.67
C ALA A 12 13.83 13.67 -47.11
N THR A 13 14.45 12.85 -47.96
CA THR A 13 15.26 11.71 -47.54
C THR A 13 16.53 12.25 -46.88
N ILE A 14 16.51 12.37 -45.55
CA ILE A 14 17.74 12.50 -44.77
C ILE A 14 17.93 11.14 -44.10
N ALA A 15 18.78 10.32 -44.70
CA ALA A 15 19.37 9.18 -44.03
C ALA A 15 20.30 9.72 -42.92
N GLY A 16 19.74 9.88 -41.72
CA GLY A 16 20.46 10.28 -40.52
C GLY A 16 20.04 9.34 -39.40
N ALA A 17 21.01 8.61 -38.85
CA ALA A 17 20.80 7.50 -37.92
C ALA A 17 19.88 7.86 -36.74
N LEU A 18 18.79 7.11 -36.58
CA LEU A 18 17.98 7.09 -35.36
C LEU A 18 18.79 6.40 -34.25
N THR A 19 19.50 7.18 -33.43
CA THR A 19 19.79 6.74 -32.07
C THR A 19 18.70 7.29 -31.16
N VAL A 20 17.52 6.66 -31.19
CA VAL A 20 16.53 6.82 -30.12
C VAL A 20 17.17 6.18 -28.89
N ALA A 21 17.87 6.98 -28.08
CA ALA A 21 18.27 6.55 -26.76
C ALA A 21 16.96 6.23 -26.01
N PRO A 22 16.73 4.98 -25.55
CA PRO A 22 15.61 4.73 -24.68
C PRO A 22 15.90 5.48 -23.39
N MET A 23 15.20 6.60 -23.19
CA MET A 23 15.04 7.15 -21.85
C MET A 23 14.19 6.13 -21.10
N ILE A 24 14.86 5.12 -20.55
CA ILE A 24 14.30 4.25 -19.53
C ILE A 24 14.08 5.18 -18.34
N LEU A 25 12.88 5.76 -18.26
CA LEU A 25 12.30 6.15 -16.98
C LEU A 25 12.23 4.85 -16.20
N GLY A 26 13.29 4.58 -15.43
CA GLY A 26 13.21 3.63 -14.36
C GLY A 26 12.06 4.11 -13.49
N ALA A 27 10.91 3.45 -13.59
CA ALA A 27 9.93 3.49 -12.54
C ALA A 27 10.69 3.02 -11.31
N GLY A 28 11.18 3.97 -10.51
CA GLY A 28 11.73 3.65 -9.20
C GLY A 28 10.67 2.81 -8.54
N THR A 29 11.01 1.57 -8.21
CA THR A 29 10.13 0.78 -7.37
C THR A 29 9.96 1.62 -6.12
N ALA A 30 8.75 2.11 -5.88
CA ALA A 30 8.40 2.63 -4.58
C ALA A 30 8.48 1.41 -3.67
N ASN A 31 9.65 1.18 -3.07
CA ASN A 31 9.81 0.24 -1.99
C ASN A 31 9.04 0.90 -0.84
N ALA A 32 7.73 0.65 -0.77
CA ALA A 32 7.02 0.85 0.47
C ALA A 32 7.75 -0.04 1.46
N ASP A 33 8.42 0.55 2.45
CA ASP A 33 8.95 -0.20 3.58
C ASP A 33 7.78 -1.00 4.15
N SER A 34 7.72 -2.28 3.79
CA SER A 34 6.61 -3.15 4.14
C SER A 34 6.79 -3.52 5.61
N VAL A 35 5.89 -3.04 6.46
CA VAL A 35 5.92 -3.38 7.88
C VAL A 35 5.70 -4.89 8.03
N ASN A 36 6.58 -5.55 8.77
CA ASN A 36 6.40 -6.94 9.16
C ASN A 36 5.38 -7.04 10.30
N TRP A 37 4.10 -7.07 9.91
CA TRP A 37 2.98 -7.14 10.84
C TRP A 37 2.94 -8.39 11.70
N ASP A 38 3.56 -9.50 11.29
CA ASP A 38 3.71 -10.66 12.17
C ASP A 38 4.63 -10.37 13.34
N ALA A 39 5.72 -9.64 13.12
CA ALA A 39 6.62 -9.24 14.19
C ALA A 39 5.95 -8.22 15.14
N VAL A 40 5.13 -7.33 14.60
CA VAL A 40 4.29 -6.43 15.41
C VAL A 40 3.29 -7.24 16.23
N ALA A 41 2.55 -8.17 15.61
CA ALA A 41 1.58 -9.02 16.32
C ALA A 41 2.23 -9.94 17.36
N ALA A 42 3.44 -10.46 17.07
CA ALA A 42 4.23 -11.24 18.02
C ALA A 42 4.58 -10.43 19.27
N CYS A 43 4.87 -9.13 19.12
CA CYS A 43 4.95 -8.26 20.28
C CYS A 43 3.58 -8.08 20.96
N GLU A 44 2.59 -7.62 20.19
CA GLU A 44 1.37 -7.01 20.71
C GLU A 44 0.49 -8.04 21.42
N SER A 45 0.40 -9.24 20.86
CA SER A 45 -0.49 -10.30 21.34
C SER A 45 0.20 -11.65 21.57
N GLY A 46 1.53 -11.72 21.43
CA GLY A 46 2.23 -13.00 21.35
C GLY A 46 1.96 -13.76 20.06
N GLY A 47 1.46 -13.08 19.01
CA GLY A 47 1.12 -13.67 17.72
C GLY A 47 -0.27 -14.30 17.67
N ASN A 48 -1.10 -14.10 18.70
CA ASN A 48 -2.48 -14.57 18.71
C ASN A 48 -3.40 -13.57 18.00
N TRP A 49 -3.78 -13.88 16.75
CA TRP A 49 -4.65 -13.05 15.92
C TRP A 49 -6.11 -13.02 16.37
N ALA A 50 -6.54 -13.98 17.20
CA ALA A 50 -7.90 -14.08 17.71
C ALA A 50 -8.01 -13.61 19.17
N ILE A 51 -6.98 -12.95 19.72
CA ILE A 51 -6.95 -12.55 21.12
C ILE A 51 -8.08 -11.55 21.42
N ASN A 52 -8.77 -11.80 22.53
CA ASN A 52 -9.72 -10.88 23.14
C ASN A 52 -9.73 -11.14 24.65
N THR A 53 -8.97 -10.35 25.40
CA THR A 53 -8.84 -10.51 26.87
C THR A 53 -9.82 -9.63 27.65
N GLY A 54 -10.66 -8.84 26.96
CA GLY A 54 -11.52 -7.84 27.58
C GLY A 54 -10.80 -6.56 28.02
N ASN A 55 -9.57 -6.31 27.56
CA ASN A 55 -8.80 -5.10 27.87
C ASN A 55 -9.12 -3.88 26.95
N GLY A 56 -10.12 -4.00 26.07
CA GLY A 56 -10.52 -2.95 25.11
C GLY A 56 -9.74 -2.96 23.79
N TYR A 57 -8.79 -3.88 23.64
CA TYR A 57 -8.02 -4.12 22.42
C TYR A 57 -8.30 -5.52 21.88
N TYR A 58 -8.23 -5.67 20.56
CA TYR A 58 -8.69 -6.87 19.89
C TYR A 58 -7.72 -7.30 18.80
N GLY A 59 -7.58 -8.62 18.64
CA GLY A 59 -6.84 -9.24 17.56
C GLY A 59 -5.32 -9.09 17.66
N GLY A 60 -4.62 -9.59 16.65
CA GLY A 60 -3.17 -9.75 16.68
C GLY A 60 -2.41 -8.43 16.83
N LEU A 61 -2.96 -7.37 16.25
CA LEU A 61 -2.35 -6.03 16.26
C LEU A 61 -2.94 -5.10 17.33
N GLN A 62 -3.71 -5.66 18.27
CA GLN A 62 -4.27 -4.93 19.41
C GLN A 62 -5.00 -3.65 18.98
N PHE A 63 -5.95 -3.76 18.06
CA PHE A 63 -6.77 -2.63 17.63
C PHE A 63 -7.78 -2.23 18.71
N THR A 64 -8.04 -0.93 18.87
CA THR A 64 -9.31 -0.49 19.46
C THR A 64 -10.45 -0.65 18.46
N GLN A 65 -11.68 -0.83 18.95
CA GLN A 65 -12.84 -0.98 18.06
C GLN A 65 -13.11 0.28 17.21
N SER A 66 -12.81 1.48 17.73
CA SER A 66 -12.96 2.74 17.00
C SER A 66 -11.94 2.91 15.88
N THR A 67 -10.67 2.56 16.12
CA THR A 67 -9.64 2.60 15.08
C THR A 67 -9.95 1.56 14.00
N TRP A 68 -10.38 0.36 14.39
CA TRP A 68 -10.78 -0.69 13.45
C TRP A 68 -11.83 -0.21 12.44
N THR A 69 -12.96 0.31 12.94
CA THR A 69 -14.07 0.74 12.08
C THR A 69 -13.72 1.97 11.26
N SER A 70 -12.97 2.91 11.84
CA SER A 70 -12.54 4.14 11.13
C SER A 70 -11.59 3.86 9.97
N ASN A 71 -10.90 2.71 9.99
CA ASN A 71 -9.94 2.31 8.95
C ASN A 71 -10.49 1.19 8.04
N GLY A 72 -11.83 1.06 7.98
CA GLY A 72 -12.52 0.17 7.05
C GLY A 72 -12.62 -1.28 7.50
N GLY A 73 -12.37 -1.56 8.78
CA GLY A 73 -12.66 -2.85 9.39
C GLY A 73 -14.16 -3.02 9.67
N THR A 74 -14.68 -4.23 9.44
CA THR A 74 -16.07 -4.60 9.77
C THR A 74 -16.09 -5.61 10.92
N GLY A 75 -17.15 -5.62 11.74
CA GLY A 75 -17.22 -6.50 12.91
C GLY A 75 -16.15 -6.15 13.95
N SER A 76 -15.60 -7.16 14.63
CA SER A 76 -14.53 -6.98 15.62
C SER A 76 -13.21 -7.60 15.14
N PRO A 77 -12.04 -6.97 15.39
CA PRO A 77 -10.75 -7.44 14.88
C PRO A 77 -10.44 -8.89 15.21
N HIS A 78 -10.74 -9.35 16.43
CA HIS A 78 -10.46 -10.72 16.88
C HIS A 78 -11.27 -11.81 16.15
N ASN A 79 -12.35 -11.43 15.45
CA ASN A 79 -13.13 -12.33 14.60
C ASN A 79 -12.74 -12.24 13.13
N ALA A 80 -11.89 -11.28 12.76
CA ALA A 80 -11.39 -11.12 11.40
C ALA A 80 -10.15 -11.99 11.17
N SER A 81 -9.94 -12.39 9.91
CA SER A 81 -8.70 -13.09 9.54
C SER A 81 -7.48 -12.21 9.78
N ARG A 82 -6.32 -12.86 9.92
CA ARG A 82 -5.03 -12.18 10.01
C ARG A 82 -4.84 -11.19 8.86
N GLU A 83 -5.16 -11.61 7.64
CA GLU A 83 -4.97 -10.82 6.42
C GLU A 83 -5.88 -9.59 6.41
N GLU A 84 -7.10 -9.72 6.91
CA GLU A 84 -8.03 -8.60 7.07
C GLU A 84 -7.54 -7.61 8.13
N GLN A 85 -6.96 -8.12 9.23
CA GLN A 85 -6.35 -7.27 10.24
C GLN A 85 -5.16 -6.49 9.69
N ILE A 86 -4.31 -7.14 8.88
CA ILE A 86 -3.18 -6.50 8.20
C ILE A 86 -3.68 -5.45 7.21
N ARG A 87 -4.72 -5.75 6.41
CA ARG A 87 -5.30 -4.78 5.47
C ARG A 87 -5.76 -3.51 6.18
N VAL A 88 -6.41 -3.63 7.34
CA VAL A 88 -6.81 -2.47 8.15
C VAL A 88 -5.59 -1.77 8.78
N ALA A 89 -4.56 -2.53 9.15
CA ALA A 89 -3.31 -1.97 9.66
C ALA A 89 -2.58 -1.11 8.62
N GLU A 90 -2.58 -1.53 7.36
CA GLU A 90 -2.04 -0.74 6.25
C GLU A 90 -2.79 0.60 6.08
N ASN A 91 -4.11 0.62 6.26
CA ASN A 91 -4.88 1.86 6.25
C ASN A 91 -4.52 2.79 7.42
N VAL A 92 -4.28 2.22 8.61
CA VAL A 92 -3.77 2.97 9.76
C VAL A 92 -2.36 3.49 9.50
N LEU A 93 -1.48 2.67 8.94
CA LEU A 93 -0.11 3.05 8.57
C LEU A 93 -0.12 4.24 7.60
N GLN A 94 -1.00 4.23 6.61
CA GLN A 94 -1.13 5.33 5.65
C GLN A 94 -1.66 6.62 6.29
N SER A 95 -2.53 6.53 7.29
CA SER A 95 -3.17 7.71 7.91
C SER A 95 -2.41 8.28 9.10
N GLN A 96 -1.77 7.43 9.90
CA GLN A 96 -1.15 7.78 11.19
C GLN A 96 0.35 7.45 11.24
N GLY A 97 0.85 6.69 10.27
CA GLY A 97 2.20 6.14 10.30
C GLY A 97 2.36 4.99 11.30
N ILE A 98 3.58 4.42 11.34
CA ILE A 98 3.93 3.30 12.21
C ILE A 98 3.86 3.66 13.71
N GLY A 99 3.79 4.95 14.03
CA GLY A 99 3.61 5.48 15.39
C GLY A 99 2.30 5.06 16.06
N ALA A 100 1.32 4.54 15.32
CA ALA A 100 0.13 3.90 15.90
C ALA A 100 0.47 2.65 16.74
N TRP A 101 1.65 2.03 16.49
CA TRP A 101 2.25 0.97 17.30
C TRP A 101 3.57 1.46 17.90
N PRO A 102 3.55 2.36 18.90
CA PRO A 102 4.74 3.12 19.30
C PRO A 102 5.88 2.26 19.87
N VAL A 103 5.55 1.13 20.50
CA VAL A 103 6.55 0.23 21.11
C VAL A 103 6.96 -0.88 20.15
N CYS A 104 6.02 -1.37 19.35
CA CYS A 104 6.15 -2.64 18.62
C CYS A 104 6.16 -2.49 17.12
N GLY A 105 5.74 -1.36 16.58
CA GLY A 105 5.89 -1.01 15.18
C GLY A 105 7.35 -1.02 14.73
N ARG A 106 8.30 -0.65 15.60
CA ARG A 106 9.75 -0.73 15.34
C ARG A 106 10.33 -2.15 15.22
N ARG A 107 9.53 -3.17 15.54
CA ARG A 107 9.89 -4.59 15.40
C ARG A 107 9.41 -5.16 14.06
N GLY A 108 8.51 -4.44 13.40
CA GLY A 108 8.05 -4.68 12.04
C GLY A 108 8.98 -4.07 11.00
#